data_AF-A0A7X6XZI7-F1
#
_entry.id   AF-A0A7X6XZI7-F1
#
_cell.length_a   1.000
_cell.length_b   1.000
_cell.length_c   1.000
_cell.angle_alpha   90.00
_cell.angle_beta   90.00
_cell.angle_gamma   90.00
#
_symmetry.space_group_name_H-M   'P 1'
#
loop_
_entity.id
_entity.type
_entity.pdbx_description
1 polymer ?
#
loop_
_entity_poly.entity_id
_entity_poly.type
_entity_poly.pdbx_seq_one_letter_code
_entity_poly.pdbx_strand_id
1 'polypeptide(L)'
;MKKRKQTREVALKLLFELSINKKDMEKILEDYLKYKEDDIELDLKYLNEVLIGASSKLDVLDATIERFLVNWKLDRISKIDLAILRLGTYEINYMDNIPNNVSINEALELSERYSEKDSSGFTNGVLDKISKEDKSIIKEIEILVKQRKLEKERLEKERLEKERLEQKRLEEEILEKEILEKERLEEEILEEERLEEESKEEKLEANDEEDEKFISEDDTNKKEDIIIKEETN
;
A
#
# COMPACT_ATOMS: atom_id res chain seq x y z
N MET A 1 18.35 43.84 2.77
CA MET A 1 16.91 43.55 2.53
C MET A 1 16.65 42.89 1.18
N LYS A 2 17.15 43.41 0.04
CA LYS A 2 16.91 42.84 -1.31
C LYS A 2 17.19 41.32 -1.42
N LYS A 3 18.32 40.87 -0.86
CA LYS A 3 18.73 39.45 -0.81
C LYS A 3 17.69 38.52 -0.16
N ARG A 4 17.12 38.90 0.99
CA ARG A 4 16.14 38.05 1.70
C ARG A 4 14.79 38.00 0.98
N LYS A 5 14.36 39.12 0.39
CA LYS A 5 13.15 39.19 -0.45
C LYS A 5 13.26 38.29 -1.69
N GLN A 6 14.39 38.35 -2.40
CA GLN A 6 14.67 37.43 -3.51
C GLN A 6 14.70 35.97 -3.05
N THR A 7 15.30 35.71 -1.88
CA THR A 7 15.38 34.35 -1.33
C THR A 7 14.00 33.79 -0.96
N ARG A 8 13.09 34.62 -0.41
CA ARG A 8 11.68 34.24 -0.17
C ARG A 8 10.94 33.87 -1.43
N GLU A 9 11.11 34.66 -2.48
CA GLU A 9 10.49 34.40 -3.78
C GLU A 9 10.97 33.07 -4.37
N VAL A 10 12.27 32.75 -4.20
CA VAL A 10 12.80 31.42 -4.55
C VAL A 10 12.21 30.34 -3.66
N ALA A 11 12.15 30.54 -2.34
CA ALA A 11 11.58 29.57 -1.42
C ALA A 11 10.11 29.24 -1.77
N LEU A 12 9.32 30.27 -2.11
CA LEU A 12 7.95 30.10 -2.59
C LEU A 12 7.88 29.19 -3.83
N LYS A 13 8.69 29.48 -4.85
CA LYS A 13 8.69 28.70 -6.11
C LYS A 13 9.01 27.23 -5.85
N LEU A 14 9.97 26.95 -4.98
CA LEU A 14 10.38 25.57 -4.67
C LEU A 14 9.35 24.84 -3.78
N LEU A 15 8.69 25.53 -2.83
CA LEU A 15 7.56 24.99 -2.07
C LEU A 15 6.34 24.72 -2.96
N PHE A 16 6.09 25.60 -3.94
CA PHE A 16 5.06 25.39 -4.95
C PHE A 16 5.39 24.18 -5.83
N GLU A 17 6.64 24.05 -6.28
CA GLU A 17 7.09 22.88 -7.04
C GLU A 17 6.88 21.58 -6.24
N LEU A 18 7.22 21.57 -4.95
CA LEU A 18 6.99 20.43 -4.05
C LEU A 18 5.49 20.04 -3.98
N SER A 19 4.57 20.99 -4.12
CA SER A 19 3.11 20.72 -4.12
C SER A 19 2.59 20.10 -5.42
N ILE A 20 3.40 20.12 -6.48
CA ILE A 20 3.03 19.60 -7.81
C ILE A 20 3.78 18.30 -8.08
N ASN A 21 5.04 18.23 -7.65
CA ASN A 21 5.92 17.11 -7.92
C ASN A 21 5.97 16.16 -6.73
N LYS A 22 6.06 14.85 -7.00
CA LYS A 22 6.33 13.82 -5.97
C LYS A 22 7.83 13.69 -5.68
N LYS A 23 8.59 14.77 -5.83
CA LYS A 23 10.04 14.80 -5.58
C LYS A 23 10.28 15.15 -4.11
N ASP A 24 11.45 14.74 -3.64
CA ASP A 24 12.00 15.12 -2.36
C ASP A 24 12.50 16.58 -2.38
N MET A 25 12.36 17.32 -1.27
CA MET A 25 12.67 18.75 -1.21
C MET A 25 14.16 19.01 -1.40
N GLU A 26 15.01 18.15 -0.85
CA GLU A 26 16.46 18.23 -0.95
C GLU A 26 16.88 18.12 -2.41
N LYS A 27 16.25 17.23 -3.17
CA LYS A 27 16.50 17.07 -4.60
C LYS A 27 16.04 18.29 -5.41
N ILE A 28 14.88 18.86 -5.09
CA ILE A 28 14.39 20.09 -5.75
C ILE A 28 15.38 21.24 -5.50
N LEU A 29 15.88 21.37 -4.27
CA LEU A 29 16.85 22.40 -3.93
C LEU A 29 18.20 22.19 -4.63
N GLU A 30 18.69 20.94 -4.68
CA GLU A 30 19.91 20.59 -5.41
C GLU A 30 19.79 20.93 -6.90
N ASP A 31 18.68 20.50 -7.53
CA ASP A 31 18.37 20.81 -8.93
C ASP A 31 18.37 22.33 -9.15
N TYR A 32 17.70 23.09 -8.28
CA TYR A 32 17.66 24.56 -8.36
C TYR A 32 19.05 25.19 -8.24
N LEU A 33 19.84 24.81 -7.23
CA LEU A 33 21.17 25.38 -7.00
C LEU A 33 22.15 25.08 -8.13
N LYS A 34 21.99 23.94 -8.81
CA LYS A 34 22.82 23.53 -9.95
C LYS A 34 22.58 24.39 -11.20
N TYR A 35 21.34 24.83 -11.42
CA TYR A 35 20.94 25.56 -12.63
C TYR A 35 20.58 27.03 -12.37
N LYS A 36 20.79 27.53 -11.14
CA LYS A 36 20.50 28.92 -10.80
C LYS A 36 21.38 29.87 -11.60
N GLU A 37 20.84 31.04 -11.94
CA GLU A 37 21.60 32.13 -12.55
C GLU A 37 22.60 32.72 -11.54
N ASP A 38 23.77 33.13 -12.01
CA ASP A 38 24.87 33.62 -11.16
C ASP A 38 24.59 34.98 -10.52
N ASP A 39 23.72 35.79 -11.12
CA ASP A 39 23.31 37.11 -10.63
C ASP A 39 22.29 37.07 -9.49
N ILE A 40 21.74 35.88 -9.19
CA ILE A 40 20.83 35.68 -8.07
C ILE A 40 21.63 35.49 -6.77
N GLU A 41 21.70 36.57 -5.98
CA GLU A 41 22.21 36.53 -4.62
C GLU A 41 21.17 35.94 -3.64
N LEU A 42 21.51 34.80 -3.03
CA LEU A 42 20.63 34.10 -2.09
C LEU A 42 21.21 34.04 -0.68
N ASP A 43 20.35 34.24 0.32
CA ASP A 43 20.63 33.90 1.70
C ASP A 43 20.45 32.38 1.85
N LEU A 44 21.48 31.61 1.47
CA LEU A 44 21.42 30.14 1.47
C LEU A 44 21.10 29.55 2.84
N LYS A 45 21.49 30.22 3.93
CA LYS A 45 21.15 29.77 5.28
C LYS A 45 19.65 29.85 5.50
N TYR A 46 19.06 31.02 5.24
CA TYR A 46 17.61 31.22 5.34
C TYR A 46 16.85 30.29 4.38
N LEU A 47 17.33 30.15 3.13
CA LEU A 47 16.70 29.29 2.14
C LEU A 47 16.62 27.83 2.61
N ASN A 48 17.74 27.28 3.08
CA ASN A 48 17.78 25.91 3.60
C ASN A 48 16.88 25.75 4.82
N GLU A 49 16.95 26.68 5.77
CA GLU A 49 16.15 26.65 7.00
C GLU A 49 14.64 26.61 6.69
N VAL A 50 14.18 27.48 5.78
CA VAL A 50 12.79 27.54 5.36
C VAL A 50 12.38 26.30 4.58
N LEU A 51 13.15 25.88 3.58
CA LEU A 51 12.74 24.78 2.70
C LEU A 51 12.69 23.45 3.44
N ILE A 52 13.75 23.09 4.15
CA ILE A 52 13.82 21.84 4.92
C ILE A 52 12.87 21.90 6.12
N GLY A 53 12.80 23.06 6.78
CA GLY A 53 11.94 23.26 7.93
C GLY A 53 10.45 23.20 7.59
N ALA A 54 10.04 23.82 6.49
CA ALA A 54 8.64 23.82 6.04
C ALA A 54 8.25 22.50 5.39
N SER A 55 9.11 21.90 4.56
CA SER A 55 8.83 20.61 3.90
C SER A 55 8.62 19.48 4.92
N SER A 56 9.41 19.45 6.00
CA SER A 56 9.26 18.47 7.08
C SER A 56 8.01 18.68 7.95
N LYS A 57 7.30 19.81 7.79
CA LYS A 57 6.14 20.19 8.60
C LYS A 57 4.88 20.46 7.78
N LEU A 58 4.82 20.04 6.52
CA LEU A 58 3.67 20.33 5.64
C LEU A 58 2.33 19.97 6.27
N ASP A 59 2.19 18.78 6.85
CA ASP A 59 0.94 18.36 7.51
C ASP A 59 0.56 19.26 8.69
N VAL A 60 1.55 19.75 9.44
CA VAL A 60 1.35 20.65 10.58
C VAL A 60 1.00 22.05 10.10
N LEU A 61 1.69 22.55 9.08
CA LEU A 61 1.41 23.85 8.47
C LEU A 61 0.00 23.86 7.87
N ASP A 62 -0.37 22.81 7.14
CA ASP A 62 -1.70 22.64 6.56
C ASP A 62 -2.80 22.58 7.62
N ALA A 63 -2.61 21.78 8.67
CA ALA A 63 -3.56 21.71 9.79
C ALA A 63 -3.66 23.05 10.54
N THR A 64 -2.56 23.79 10.66
CA THR A 64 -2.54 25.13 11.24
C THR A 64 -3.34 26.09 10.38
N ILE A 65 -3.04 26.17 9.08
CA ILE A 65 -3.77 27.03 8.14
C ILE A 65 -5.26 26.70 8.17
N GLU A 66 -5.61 25.41 8.05
CA GLU A 66 -6.99 24.93 8.04
C GLU A 66 -7.77 25.35 9.28
N ARG A 67 -7.14 25.31 10.47
CA ARG A 67 -7.76 25.76 11.74
C ARG A 67 -8.20 27.23 11.71
N PHE A 68 -7.52 28.07 10.93
CA PHE A 68 -7.80 29.52 10.84
C PHE A 68 -8.56 29.94 9.58
N LEU A 69 -8.89 28.98 8.70
CA LEU A 69 -9.81 29.20 7.60
C LEU A 69 -11.23 29.39 8.14
N VAL A 70 -11.95 30.38 7.60
CA VAL A 70 -13.36 30.62 7.94
C VAL A 70 -14.20 30.28 6.72
N ASN A 71 -15.03 29.24 6.80
CA ASN A 71 -15.89 28.75 5.71
C ASN A 71 -15.16 28.31 4.43
N TRP A 72 -13.84 28.12 4.50
CA TRP A 72 -13.01 27.62 3.41
C TRP A 72 -12.35 26.32 3.81
N LYS A 73 -12.26 25.40 2.86
CA LYS A 73 -11.49 24.16 3.00
C LYS A 73 -10.14 24.35 2.33
N LEU A 74 -9.13 23.67 2.86
CA LEU A 74 -7.76 23.74 2.35
C LEU A 74 -7.68 23.33 0.86
N ASP A 75 -8.48 22.34 0.45
CA ASP A 75 -8.55 21.83 -0.93
C ASP A 75 -9.10 22.82 -1.97
N ARG A 76 -9.73 23.92 -1.53
CA ARG A 76 -10.23 25.01 -2.39
C ARG A 76 -9.21 26.14 -2.57
N ILE A 77 -8.11 26.10 -1.84
CA ILE A 77 -7.04 27.11 -1.95
C ILE A 77 -6.16 26.74 -3.15
N SER A 78 -5.81 27.72 -3.97
CA SER A 78 -4.90 27.49 -5.09
C SER A 78 -3.55 26.99 -4.57
N LYS A 79 -2.85 26.15 -5.34
CA LYS A 79 -1.54 25.62 -4.92
C LYS A 79 -0.53 26.73 -4.63
N ILE A 80 -0.62 27.85 -5.35
CA ILE A 80 0.27 29.00 -5.15
C ILE A 80 -0.07 29.74 -3.85
N ASP A 81 -1.34 30.00 -3.57
CA ASP A 81 -1.77 30.62 -2.30
C ASP A 81 -1.43 29.74 -1.11
N LEU A 82 -1.61 28.43 -1.24
CA LEU A 82 -1.25 27.48 -0.19
C LEU A 82 0.26 27.48 0.06
N ALA A 83 1.09 27.57 -0.99
CA ALA A 83 2.55 27.69 -0.84
C ALA A 83 2.95 29.00 -0.13
N ILE A 84 2.29 30.12 -0.45
CA ILE A 84 2.49 31.41 0.23
C ILE A 84 2.10 31.31 1.71
N LEU A 85 0.93 30.75 2.00
CA LEU A 85 0.45 30.54 3.36
C LEU A 85 1.39 29.63 4.16
N ARG A 86 1.87 28.53 3.57
CA ARG A 86 2.85 27.63 4.21
C ARG A 86 4.14 28.35 4.54
N LEU A 87 4.69 29.14 3.60
CA LEU A 87 5.88 29.93 3.82
C LEU A 87 5.70 30.93 4.97
N GLY A 88 4.64 31.74 4.92
CA GLY A 88 4.34 32.74 5.95
C GLY A 88 4.08 32.10 7.32
N THR A 89 3.31 31.02 7.36
CA THR A 89 3.01 30.26 8.59
C THR A 89 4.28 29.66 9.19
N TYR A 90 5.18 29.14 8.34
CA TYR A 90 6.45 28.60 8.81
C TYR A 90 7.31 29.68 9.45
N GLU A 91 7.46 30.84 8.81
CA GLU A 91 8.22 31.96 9.39
C GLU A 91 7.63 32.40 10.75
N ILE A 92 6.31 32.62 10.82
CA ILE A 92 5.63 33.08 12.03
C ILE A 92 5.81 32.10 13.20
N ASN A 93 5.70 30.80 12.94
CA ASN A 93 5.69 29.81 14.02
C ASN A 93 7.09 29.38 14.45
N TYR A 94 8.05 29.37 13.52
CA TYR A 94 9.35 28.70 13.71
C TYR A 94 10.56 29.61 13.55
N MET A 95 10.42 30.83 13.04
CA MET A 95 11.54 31.75 12.81
C MET A 95 11.48 32.98 13.73
N ASP A 96 11.86 32.79 14.99
CA ASP A 96 11.83 33.85 16.04
C ASP A 96 12.70 35.08 15.72
N ASN A 97 13.63 34.94 14.77
CA ASN A 97 14.47 36.04 14.29
C ASN A 97 13.78 36.93 13.24
N ILE A 98 12.54 36.61 12.83
CA ILE A 98 11.75 37.37 11.86
C ILE A 98 10.48 37.87 12.55
N PRO A 99 10.28 39.19 12.67
CA PRO A 99 9.03 39.72 13.22
C PRO A 99 7.81 39.29 12.40
N ASN A 100 6.73 38.87 13.07
CA ASN A 100 5.51 38.36 12.42
C ASN A 100 4.95 39.33 11.35
N ASN A 101 4.98 40.64 11.62
CA ASN A 101 4.51 41.66 10.67
C ASN A 101 5.35 41.69 9.38
N VAL A 102 6.66 41.39 9.45
CA VAL A 102 7.52 41.28 8.27
C VAL A 102 7.14 40.05 7.46
N SER A 103 6.95 38.90 8.11
CA SER A 103 6.51 37.66 7.43
C SER A 103 5.16 37.82 6.75
N ILE A 104 4.21 38.48 7.41
CA ILE A 104 2.90 38.80 6.83
C ILE A 104 3.09 39.70 5.61
N ASN A 105 3.72 40.87 5.75
CA ASN A 105 3.88 41.82 4.64
C ASN A 105 4.55 41.20 3.41
N GLU A 106 5.57 40.36 3.60
CA GLU A 106 6.26 39.70 2.49
C GLU A 106 5.38 38.62 1.84
N ALA A 107 4.55 37.92 2.60
CA ALA A 107 3.55 37.01 2.04
C ALA A 107 2.47 37.75 1.23
N LEU A 108 2.06 38.96 1.66
CA LEU A 108 1.14 39.80 0.88
C LEU A 108 1.77 40.21 -0.46
N GLU A 109 3.02 40.68 -0.44
CA GLU A 109 3.72 41.07 -1.67
C GLU A 109 3.88 39.89 -2.65
N LEU A 110 4.11 38.67 -2.13
CA LEU A 110 4.15 37.46 -2.94
C LEU A 110 2.76 37.12 -3.51
N SER A 111 1.70 37.27 -2.72
CA SER A 111 0.32 37.05 -3.13
C SER A 111 -0.09 38.01 -4.26
N GLU A 112 0.23 39.30 -4.13
CA GLU A 112 -0.03 40.30 -5.16
C GLU A 112 0.71 40.03 -6.48
N ARG A 113 1.88 39.40 -6.41
CA ARG A 113 2.70 39.11 -7.60
C ARG A 113 2.28 37.82 -8.32
N TYR A 114 1.91 36.79 -7.55
CA TYR A 114 1.79 35.42 -8.06
C TYR A 114 0.38 34.85 -8.04
N SER A 115 -0.55 35.48 -7.32
CA SER A 115 -1.92 34.98 -7.16
C SER A 115 -2.94 35.84 -7.92
N GLU A 116 -4.21 35.44 -7.80
CA GLU A 116 -5.34 36.16 -8.37
C GLU A 116 -5.62 37.48 -7.66
N LYS A 117 -6.41 38.32 -8.33
CA LYS A 117 -6.89 39.58 -7.76
C LYS A 117 -7.71 39.26 -6.51
N ASP A 118 -7.42 39.97 -5.41
CA ASP A 118 -8.01 39.83 -4.07
C ASP A 118 -7.40 38.74 -3.15
N SER A 119 -6.44 37.92 -3.62
CA SER A 119 -5.77 36.91 -2.79
C SER A 119 -4.96 37.49 -1.63
N SER A 120 -4.42 38.72 -1.78
CA SER A 120 -3.61 39.35 -0.73
C SER A 120 -4.41 39.63 0.55
N GLY A 121 -5.69 40.01 0.42
CA GLY A 121 -6.59 40.20 1.56
C GLY A 121 -6.88 38.89 2.29
N PHE A 122 -7.07 37.80 1.55
CA PHE A 122 -7.23 36.46 2.11
C PHE A 122 -5.96 35.99 2.85
N THR A 123 -4.79 36.08 2.20
CA THR A 123 -3.49 35.74 2.80
C THR A 123 -3.26 36.50 4.09
N ASN A 124 -3.50 37.81 4.09
CA ASN A 124 -3.37 38.66 5.27
C ASN A 124 -4.30 38.21 6.39
N GLY A 125 -5.59 37.99 6.09
CA GLY A 125 -6.58 37.60 7.10
C GLY A 125 -6.29 36.26 7.78
N VAL A 126 -5.67 35.32 7.08
CA VAL A 126 -5.26 34.02 7.65
C VAL A 126 -3.99 34.18 8.48
N LEU A 127 -2.93 34.79 7.93
CA LEU A 127 -1.65 34.92 8.63
C LEU A 127 -1.72 35.84 9.85
N ASP A 128 -2.54 36.91 9.81
CA ASP A 128 -2.75 37.80 10.96
C ASP A 128 -3.38 37.05 12.13
N LYS A 129 -4.35 36.16 11.88
CA LYS A 129 -4.92 35.29 12.92
C LYS A 129 -3.86 34.36 13.49
N ILE A 130 -3.14 33.63 12.64
CA ILE A 130 -2.07 32.72 13.07
C ILE A 130 -1.05 33.46 13.94
N SER A 131 -0.65 34.67 13.57
CA SER A 131 0.38 35.44 14.27
C SER A 131 0.00 35.91 15.67
N LYS A 132 -1.29 35.93 16.00
CA LYS A 132 -1.84 36.39 17.29
C LYS A 132 -2.05 35.26 18.29
N GLU A 133 -1.87 34.02 17.84
CA GLU A 133 -2.19 32.83 18.61
C GLU A 133 -1.01 32.40 19.47
N ASP A 134 -1.31 31.73 20.58
CA ASP A 134 -0.28 31.22 21.48
C ASP A 134 0.43 30.02 20.84
N LYS A 135 1.76 29.97 20.92
CA LYS A 135 2.57 28.87 20.38
C LYS A 135 2.19 27.49 20.94
N SER A 136 1.51 27.42 22.09
CA SER A 136 0.93 26.18 22.63
C SER A 136 -0.08 25.53 21.69
N ILE A 137 -0.85 26.33 20.93
CA ILE A 137 -1.78 25.83 19.92
C ILE A 137 -1.03 25.09 18.81
N ILE A 138 0.10 25.64 18.36
CA ILE A 138 0.94 25.00 17.34
C ILE A 138 1.49 23.67 17.85
N LYS A 139 1.95 23.63 19.11
CA LYS A 139 2.42 22.38 19.74
C LYS A 139 1.31 21.34 19.87
N GLU A 140 0.08 21.76 20.19
CA GLU A 140 -1.08 20.87 20.22
C GLU A 140 -1.34 20.27 18.83
N ILE A 141 -1.32 21.09 17.78
CA ILE A 141 -1.49 20.64 16.39
C ILE A 141 -0.39 19.66 16.00
N GLU A 142 0.88 19.92 16.35
CA GLU A 142 1.98 18.99 16.11
C GLU A 142 1.74 17.62 16.75
N ILE A 143 1.27 17.60 18.00
CA ILE A 143 0.94 16.36 18.72
C ILE A 143 -0.20 15.63 18.00
N LEU A 144 -1.26 16.34 17.63
CA LEU A 144 -2.42 15.75 16.94
C LEU A 144 -2.05 15.17 15.58
N VAL A 145 -1.24 15.89 14.80
CA VAL A 145 -0.75 15.41 13.49
C VAL A 145 0.11 14.16 13.66
N LYS A 146 1.01 14.16 14.65
CA LYS A 146 1.85 12.99 14.96
C LYS A 146 1.01 11.78 15.39
N GLN A 147 0.01 11.98 16.25
CA GLN A 147 -0.92 10.93 16.67
C GLN A 147 -1.70 10.35 15.50
N ARG A 148 -2.24 11.21 14.62
CA ARG A 148 -2.95 10.77 13.40
C ARG A 148 -2.05 9.95 12.48
N LYS A 149 -0.78 10.33 12.33
CA LYS A 149 0.18 9.58 11.52
C LYS A 149 0.46 8.19 12.11
N LEU A 150 0.75 8.13 13.41
CA LEU A 150 0.97 6.86 14.11
C LEU A 150 -0.25 5.95 14.06
N GLU A 151 -1.44 6.52 14.19
CA GLU A 151 -2.70 5.77 14.13
C GLU A 151 -2.94 5.19 12.73
N LYS A 152 -2.67 5.96 11.67
CA LYS A 152 -2.74 5.45 10.29
C LYS A 152 -1.78 4.29 10.06
N GLU A 153 -0.54 4.42 10.51
CA GLU A 153 0.47 3.35 10.41
C GLU A 153 0.06 2.10 11.20
N ARG A 154 -0.55 2.28 12.39
CA ARG A 154 -1.07 1.17 13.21
C ARG A 154 -2.18 0.42 12.47
N LEU A 155 -3.16 1.14 11.95
CA LEU A 155 -4.29 0.57 11.21
C LEU A 155 -3.84 -0.14 9.93
N GLU A 156 -2.83 0.40 9.24
CA GLU A 156 -2.26 -0.23 8.05
C GLU A 156 -1.54 -1.55 8.38
N LYS A 157 -0.76 -1.59 9.47
CA LYS A 157 -0.13 -2.82 9.95
C LYS A 157 -1.16 -3.87 10.34
N GLU A 158 -2.19 -3.49 11.08
CA GLU A 158 -3.28 -4.38 11.47
C GLU A 158 -4.02 -4.95 10.25
N ARG A 159 -4.26 -4.13 9.22
CA ARG A 159 -4.87 -4.57 7.97
C ARG A 159 -3.99 -5.62 7.26
N LEU A 160 -2.70 -5.34 7.11
CA LEU A 160 -1.76 -6.26 6.45
C LEU A 160 -1.62 -7.57 7.21
N GLU A 161 -1.66 -7.54 8.54
CA GLU A 161 -1.62 -8.75 9.37
C GLU A 161 -2.87 -9.61 9.19
N LYS A 162 -4.06 -8.98 9.14
CA LYS A 162 -5.33 -9.70 8.86
C LYS A 162 -5.31 -10.35 7.49
N GLU A 163 -4.87 -9.62 6.46
CA GLU A 163 -4.75 -10.12 5.10
C GLU A 163 -3.79 -11.32 5.03
N ARG A 164 -2.65 -11.24 5.73
CA ARG A 164 -1.69 -12.36 5.83
C ARG A 164 -2.29 -13.59 6.52
N LEU A 165 -3.04 -13.40 7.60
CA LEU A 165 -3.68 -14.51 8.32
C LEU A 165 -4.79 -15.16 7.50
N GLU A 166 -5.56 -14.36 6.76
CA GLU A 166 -6.59 -14.86 5.85
C GLU A 166 -5.99 -15.65 4.69
N GLN A 167 -4.91 -15.14 4.08
CA GLN A 167 -4.18 -15.85 3.03
C GLN A 167 -3.65 -17.20 3.55
N LYS A 168 -3.01 -17.20 4.73
CA LYS A 168 -2.50 -18.43 5.34
C LYS A 168 -3.61 -19.46 5.59
N ARG A 169 -4.78 -19.01 6.09
CA ARG A 169 -5.94 -19.89 6.31
C ARG A 169 -6.43 -20.50 4.99
N LEU A 170 -6.49 -19.71 3.92
CA LEU A 170 -6.91 -20.20 2.60
C LEU A 170 -5.90 -21.21 2.04
N GLU A 171 -4.60 -20.97 2.21
CA GLU A 171 -3.53 -21.90 1.82
C GLU A 171 -3.64 -23.23 2.59
N GLU A 172 -3.90 -23.18 3.90
CA GLU A 172 -4.14 -24.38 4.73
C GLU A 172 -5.39 -25.15 4.26
N GLU A 173 -6.50 -24.46 3.95
CA GLU A 173 -7.73 -25.09 3.44
C GLU A 173 -7.55 -25.74 2.06
N ILE A 174 -6.78 -25.10 1.16
CA ILE A 174 -6.45 -25.67 -0.15
C ILE A 174 -5.60 -26.94 0.03
N LEU A 175 -4.58 -26.88 0.88
CA LEU A 175 -3.70 -28.02 1.14
C LEU A 175 -4.48 -29.19 1.74
N GLU A 176 -5.40 -28.94 2.67
CA GLU A 176 -6.26 -29.97 3.26
C GLU A 176 -7.14 -30.64 2.20
N LYS A 177 -7.74 -29.87 1.30
CA LYS A 177 -8.53 -30.41 0.17
C LYS A 177 -7.68 -31.25 -0.79
N GLU A 178 -6.46 -30.81 -1.09
CA GLU A 178 -5.53 -31.56 -1.95
C GLU A 178 -5.10 -32.89 -1.31
N ILE A 179 -4.89 -32.92 0.01
CA ILE A 179 -4.57 -34.15 0.74
C ILE A 179 -5.76 -35.11 0.68
N LEU A 180 -6.96 -34.64 1.02
CA LEU A 180 -8.17 -35.48 1.01
C LEU A 180 -8.48 -36.03 -0.40
N GLU A 181 -8.26 -35.24 -1.45
CA GLU A 181 -8.43 -35.69 -2.82
C GLU A 181 -7.42 -36.78 -3.20
N LYS A 182 -6.16 -36.66 -2.76
CA LYS A 182 -5.14 -37.70 -2.97
C LYS A 182 -5.50 -39.00 -2.24
N GLU A 183 -5.91 -38.91 -0.97
CA GLU A 183 -6.34 -40.08 -0.18
C GLU A 183 -7.53 -40.79 -0.86
N ARG A 184 -8.53 -40.04 -1.35
CA ARG A 184 -9.67 -40.61 -2.08
C ARG A 184 -9.23 -41.33 -3.36
N LEU A 185 -8.30 -40.75 -4.13
CA LEU A 185 -7.79 -41.37 -5.36
C LEU A 185 -6.99 -42.64 -5.05
N GLU A 186 -6.21 -42.66 -3.96
CA GLU A 186 -5.49 -43.85 -3.52
C GLU A 186 -6.45 -44.98 -3.10
N GLU A 187 -7.53 -44.66 -2.37
CA GLU A 187 -8.57 -45.63 -2.02
C GLU A 187 -9.28 -46.20 -3.26
N GLU A 188 -9.59 -45.34 -4.25
CA GLU A 188 -10.21 -45.77 -5.51
C GLU A 188 -9.31 -46.73 -6.30
N ILE A 189 -8.01 -46.43 -6.40
CA ILE A 189 -7.02 -47.30 -7.04
C ILE A 189 -6.93 -48.66 -6.32
N LEU A 190 -6.85 -48.65 -4.98
CA LEU A 190 -6.74 -49.88 -4.20
C LEU A 190 -7.98 -50.79 -4.37
N GLU A 191 -9.17 -50.20 -4.45
CA GLU A 191 -10.41 -50.94 -4.70
C GLU A 191 -10.46 -51.51 -6.11
N GLU A 192 -10.02 -50.76 -7.13
CA GLU A 192 -9.88 -51.27 -8.50
C GLU A 192 -8.92 -52.46 -8.56
N GLU A 193 -7.77 -52.38 -7.89
CA GLU A 193 -6.79 -53.48 -7.80
C GLU A 193 -7.40 -54.73 -7.14
N ARG A 194 -8.14 -54.56 -6.03
CA ARG A 194 -8.84 -55.67 -5.36
C ARG A 194 -9.88 -56.35 -6.24
N LEU A 195 -10.72 -55.56 -6.92
CA LEU A 195 -11.74 -56.09 -7.82
C LEU A 195 -11.11 -56.84 -9.01
N GLU A 196 -9.97 -56.36 -9.51
CA GLU A 196 -9.22 -57.10 -10.52
C GLU A 196 -8.70 -58.45 -10.02
N GLU A 197 -8.15 -58.50 -8.82
CA GLU A 197 -7.67 -59.73 -8.17
C GLU A 197 -8.81 -60.74 -7.95
N GLU A 198 -9.93 -60.30 -7.36
CA GLU A 198 -11.13 -61.14 -7.17
C GLU A 198 -11.61 -61.71 -8.52
N SER A 199 -11.64 -60.92 -9.60
CA SER A 199 -12.03 -61.43 -10.93
C SER A 199 -11.03 -62.42 -11.52
N LYS A 200 -9.75 -62.33 -11.16
CA LYS A 200 -8.69 -63.27 -11.60
C LYS A 200 -8.84 -64.59 -10.85
N GLU A 201 -9.13 -64.54 -9.55
CA GLU A 201 -9.42 -65.72 -8.72
C GLU A 201 -10.68 -66.45 -9.18
N GLU A 202 -11.80 -65.75 -9.41
CA GLU A 202 -13.03 -66.37 -9.91
C GLU A 202 -12.82 -67.08 -11.26
N LYS A 203 -11.99 -66.52 -12.15
CA LYS A 203 -11.65 -67.17 -13.43
C LYS A 203 -10.76 -68.39 -13.26
N LEU A 204 -9.89 -68.41 -12.25
CA LEU A 204 -9.07 -69.58 -11.92
C LEU A 204 -9.95 -70.69 -11.34
N GLU A 205 -10.83 -70.37 -10.39
CA GLU A 205 -11.78 -71.33 -9.82
C GLU A 205 -12.73 -71.91 -10.88
N ALA A 206 -13.25 -71.08 -11.79
CA ALA A 206 -14.10 -71.55 -12.88
C ALA A 206 -13.38 -72.51 -13.84
N ASN A 207 -12.09 -72.29 -14.11
CA ASN A 207 -11.28 -73.20 -14.93
C ASN A 207 -10.98 -74.51 -14.18
N ASP A 208 -10.69 -74.45 -12.88
CA ASP A 208 -10.46 -75.64 -12.05
C ASP A 208 -11.74 -76.49 -11.91
N GLU A 209 -12.93 -75.88 -11.79
CA GLU A 209 -14.21 -76.58 -11.80
C GLU A 209 -14.56 -77.20 -13.17
N GLU A 210 -14.18 -76.55 -14.27
CA GLU A 210 -14.31 -77.11 -15.62
C GLU A 210 -13.37 -78.30 -15.82
N ASP A 211 -12.13 -78.23 -15.32
CA ASP A 211 -11.16 -79.33 -15.37
C ASP A 211 -11.62 -80.52 -14.49
N GLU A 212 -12.20 -80.30 -13.30
CA GLU A 212 -12.80 -81.37 -12.48
C GLU A 212 -14.03 -82.02 -13.14
N LYS A 213 -14.89 -81.24 -13.79
CA LYS A 213 -16.01 -81.78 -14.59
C LYS A 213 -15.52 -82.61 -15.76
N PHE A 214 -14.48 -82.14 -16.46
CA PHE A 214 -13.88 -82.86 -17.58
C PHE A 214 -13.27 -84.21 -17.15
N ILE A 215 -12.64 -84.27 -15.98
CA ILE A 215 -12.12 -85.53 -15.39
C ILE A 215 -13.27 -86.48 -15.03
N SER A 216 -14.40 -85.97 -14.52
CA SER A 216 -15.57 -86.78 -14.16
C SER A 216 -16.35 -87.34 -15.37
N GLU A 217 -16.38 -86.60 -16.49
CA GLU A 217 -16.98 -87.04 -17.75
C GLU A 217 -16.08 -88.05 -18.50
N ASP A 218 -14.76 -87.93 -18.39
CA ASP A 218 -13.82 -88.88 -19.00
C ASP A 218 -13.79 -90.24 -18.24
N ASP A 219 -14.01 -90.24 -16.91
CA ASP A 219 -14.16 -91.45 -16.10
C ASP A 219 -15.51 -92.18 -16.30
N THR A 220 -16.55 -91.46 -16.74
CA THR A 220 -17.84 -92.05 -17.12
C THR A 220 -17.81 -92.60 -18.56
N ASN A 221 -17.17 -91.89 -19.51
CA ASN A 221 -16.94 -92.42 -20.87
C ASN A 221 -16.00 -93.63 -20.89
N LYS A 222 -14.96 -93.69 -20.03
CA LYS A 222 -14.12 -94.91 -19.89
C LYS A 222 -14.89 -96.11 -19.34
N LYS A 223 -15.94 -95.91 -18.54
CA LYS A 223 -16.80 -97.02 -18.08
C LYS A 223 -17.77 -97.49 -19.17
N GLU A 224 -18.20 -96.62 -20.08
CA GLU A 224 -19.02 -97.01 -21.23
C GLU A 224 -18.21 -97.69 -22.35
N ASP A 225 -16.96 -97.27 -22.60
CA ASP A 225 -16.07 -97.90 -23.59
C ASP A 225 -15.54 -99.29 -23.17
N ILE A 226 -15.55 -99.62 -21.87
CA ILE A 226 -15.24 -100.98 -21.39
C ILE A 226 -16.42 -101.94 -21.60
N ILE A 227 -17.65 -101.44 -21.74
CA ILE A 227 -18.83 -102.28 -22.01
C ILE A 227 -18.96 -102.62 -23.51
N ILE A 228 -18.37 -101.82 -24.41
CA ILE A 228 -18.49 -102.05 -25.87
C ILE A 228 -17.37 -102.96 -26.42
N LYS A 229 -16.27 -103.17 -25.70
CA LYS A 229 -15.18 -104.08 -26.15
C LYS A 229 -15.35 -105.56 -25.79
N GLU A 230 -16.43 -105.95 -25.11
CA GLU A 230 -16.77 -107.36 -24.90
C GLU A 230 -17.73 -107.96 -25.98
N GLU A 231 -18.20 -107.18 -26.96
CA GLU A 231 -19.18 -107.66 -27.96
C GLU A 231 -18.71 -107.83 -29.41
N THR A 232 -17.44 -107.61 -29.75
CA THR A 232 -16.95 -107.93 -31.11
C THR A 232 -15.71 -108.82 -31.08
N ASN A 233 -16.02 -110.11 -31.07
CA ASN A 233 -15.28 -111.23 -31.68
C ASN A 233 -15.09 -111.00 -33.19
#